data_AF-A0A7D5N256-F1
#
_entry.id   AF-A0A7D5N256-F1
#
_cell.length_a   1.000
_cell.length_b   1.000
_cell.length_c   1.000
_cell.angle_alpha   90.00
_cell.angle_beta   90.00
_cell.angle_gamma   90.00
#
_symmetry.space_group_name_H-M   'P 1'
#
loop_
_entity.id
_entity.type
_entity.pdbx_description
1 polymer ?
#
loop_
_entity_poly.entity_id
_entity_poly.type
_entity_poly.pdbx_seq_one_letter_code
_entity_poly.pdbx_strand_id
1 'polypeptide(L)'
;MVGFSLEEIKEFLSLQTRKQTTSQQIKALIQTKLDVVQTKMIALQNMHTALAQLIASCDGKVALQECPILETLYDDDMEKQNIKSGLKTKLAIKIRTEK
;
A
#
# COMPACT_ATOMS: atom_id res chain seq x y z
N MET A 1 -3.60 13.04 -19.22
CA MET A 1 -4.09 14.01 -18.23
C MET A 1 -3.62 13.55 -16.84
N VAL A 2 -2.81 14.33 -16.14
CA VAL A 2 -1.92 13.89 -15.03
C VAL A 2 -2.63 13.74 -13.65
N GLY A 3 -3.95 13.56 -13.63
CA GLY A 3 -4.71 13.35 -12.38
C GLY A 3 -4.94 14.59 -11.52
N PHE A 4 -5.00 15.78 -12.12
CA PHE A 4 -5.44 17.00 -11.43
C PHE A 4 -6.95 16.98 -11.20
N SER A 5 -7.38 17.43 -10.01
CA SER A 5 -8.78 17.71 -9.71
C SER A 5 -9.24 18.96 -10.44
N LEU A 6 -10.57 19.15 -10.51
CA LEU A 6 -11.14 20.38 -11.07
C LEU A 6 -10.72 21.61 -10.26
N GLU A 7 -10.57 21.47 -8.96
CA GLU A 7 -10.12 22.52 -8.05
C GLU A 7 -8.68 22.95 -8.36
N GLU A 8 -7.77 22.00 -8.55
CA GLU A 8 -6.38 22.30 -8.91
C GLU A 8 -6.29 22.94 -10.30
N ILE A 9 -7.09 22.47 -11.27
CA ILE A 9 -7.15 23.08 -12.61
C ILE A 9 -7.68 24.52 -12.54
N LYS A 10 -8.72 24.78 -11.74
CA LYS A 10 -9.21 26.15 -11.49
C LYS A 10 -8.12 27.02 -10.88
N GLU A 11 -7.30 26.47 -9.99
CA GLU A 11 -6.19 27.19 -9.40
C GLU A 11 -5.15 27.59 -10.46
N PHE A 12 -4.73 26.67 -11.33
CA PHE A 12 -3.84 26.97 -12.46
C PHE A 12 -4.37 28.10 -13.34
N LEU A 13 -5.66 28.02 -13.72
CA LEU A 13 -6.30 29.05 -14.54
C LEU A 13 -6.36 30.40 -13.80
N SER A 14 -6.66 30.38 -12.51
CA SER A 14 -6.69 31.61 -11.69
C SER A 14 -5.33 32.28 -11.62
N LEU A 15 -4.25 31.51 -11.50
CA LEU A 15 -2.88 32.01 -11.43
C LEU A 15 -2.47 32.66 -12.75
N GLN A 16 -2.86 32.11 -13.90
CA GLN A 16 -2.56 32.70 -15.21
C GLN A 16 -3.16 34.10 -15.41
N THR A 17 -4.30 34.39 -14.77
CA THR A 17 -4.97 35.69 -14.91
C THR A 17 -4.39 36.80 -14.02
N ARG A 18 -3.52 36.45 -13.06
CA ARG A 18 -2.94 37.41 -12.10
C ARG A 18 -1.67 38.03 -12.66
N LYS A 19 -1.61 39.36 -12.70
CA LYS A 19 -0.47 40.13 -13.25
C LYS A 19 0.89 39.88 -12.56
N GLN A 20 0.90 39.33 -11.35
CA GLN A 20 2.12 39.09 -10.56
C GLN A 20 2.43 37.61 -10.33
N THR A 21 1.74 36.70 -11.02
CA THR A 21 2.05 35.27 -10.86
C THR A 21 3.39 34.95 -11.49
N THR A 22 4.23 34.26 -10.72
CA THR A 22 5.51 33.72 -11.19
C THR A 22 5.39 32.23 -11.43
N SER A 23 6.29 31.68 -12.26
CA SER A 23 6.37 30.23 -12.49
C SER A 23 6.62 29.42 -11.21
N GLN A 24 7.09 30.05 -10.14
CA GLN A 24 7.27 29.43 -8.84
C GLN A 24 5.95 28.90 -8.25
N GLN A 25 4.84 29.64 -8.41
CA GLN A 25 3.54 29.22 -7.91
C GLN A 25 3.02 27.99 -8.68
N ILE A 26 3.18 28.00 -10.00
CA ILE A 26 2.86 26.85 -10.86
C ILE A 26 3.70 25.64 -10.47
N LYS A 27 5.01 25.82 -10.28
CA LYS A 27 5.92 24.75 -9.84
C LYS A 27 5.49 24.15 -8.50
N ALA A 28 5.06 24.97 -7.54
CA ALA A 28 4.59 24.48 -6.25
C ALA A 28 3.38 23.55 -6.39
N LEU A 29 2.38 23.89 -7.22
CA LEU A 29 1.22 23.04 -7.45
C LEU A 29 1.57 21.69 -8.09
N ILE A 30 2.50 21.71 -9.05
CA ILE A 30 3.00 20.48 -9.68
C ILE A 30 3.73 19.61 -8.65
N GLN A 31 4.56 20.21 -7.79
CA GLN A 31 5.28 19.49 -6.74
C GLN A 31 4.31 18.84 -5.76
N THR A 32 3.29 19.57 -5.30
CA THR A 32 2.25 19.00 -4.42
C THR A 32 1.55 17.81 -5.07
N LYS A 33 1.20 17.90 -6.37
CA LYS A 33 0.60 16.76 -7.07
C LYS A 33 1.56 15.57 -7.15
N LEU A 34 2.85 15.82 -7.40
CA LEU A 34 3.87 14.77 -7.44
C LEU A 34 3.97 14.04 -6.09
N ASP A 35 3.98 14.77 -4.98
CA ASP A 35 4.07 14.20 -3.64
C ASP A 35 2.82 13.33 -3.33
N VAL A 36 1.63 13.77 -3.76
CA VAL A 36 0.39 12.99 -3.65
C VAL A 36 0.50 11.68 -4.45
N VAL A 37 1.01 11.74 -5.69
CA VAL A 37 1.20 10.54 -6.52
C VAL A 37 2.21 9.59 -5.89
N GLN A 38 3.34 10.09 -5.40
CA GLN A 38 4.36 9.30 -4.70
C GLN A 38 3.79 8.60 -3.47
N THR A 39 2.99 9.31 -2.67
CA THR A 39 2.31 8.74 -1.49
C THR A 39 1.37 7.59 -1.90
N LYS A 40 0.58 7.79 -2.96
CA LYS A 40 -0.31 6.74 -3.48
C LYS A 40 0.47 5.56 -4.03
N MET A 41 1.59 5.77 -4.70
CA MET A 41 2.44 4.70 -5.21
C MET A 41 2.96 3.81 -4.07
N ILE A 42 3.41 4.41 -2.96
CA ILE A 42 3.87 3.65 -1.79
C ILE A 42 2.73 2.80 -1.22
N ALA A 43 1.54 3.40 -1.04
CA ALA A 43 0.38 2.67 -0.54
C ALA A 43 -0.02 1.51 -1.46
N LEU A 44 -0.08 1.76 -2.77
CA LEU A 44 -0.40 0.73 -3.77
C LEU A 44 0.67 -0.37 -3.84
N GLN A 45 1.95 -0.02 -3.67
CA GLN A 45 3.04 -1.00 -3.62
C GLN A 45 2.94 -1.90 -2.40
N ASN A 46 2.54 -1.36 -1.25
CA ASN A 46 2.30 -2.14 -0.04
C ASN A 46 1.10 -3.09 -0.22
N MET A 47 -0.01 -2.59 -0.78
CA MET A 47 -1.18 -3.43 -1.11
C MET A 47 -0.81 -4.54 -2.09
N HIS A 48 -0.05 -4.22 -3.14
CA HIS A 48 0.44 -5.20 -4.10
C HIS A 48 1.25 -6.30 -3.41
N THR A 49 2.20 -5.93 -2.55
CA THR A 49 3.03 -6.91 -1.82
C THR A 49 2.18 -7.83 -0.94
N ALA A 50 1.21 -7.27 -0.19
CA ALA A 50 0.30 -8.06 0.63
C ALA A 50 -0.52 -9.04 -0.22
N LEU A 51 -1.12 -8.57 -1.33
CA LEU A 51 -1.87 -9.43 -2.24
C LEU A 51 -1.00 -10.53 -2.86
N ALA A 52 0.25 -10.21 -3.23
CA ALA A 52 1.18 -11.19 -3.77
C ALA A 52 1.55 -12.28 -2.75
N GLN A 53 1.69 -11.91 -1.47
CA GLN A 53 1.91 -12.87 -0.38
C GLN A 53 0.71 -13.79 -0.18
N LEU A 54 -0.51 -13.25 -0.21
CA LEU A 54 -1.73 -14.05 -0.13
C LEU A 54 -1.79 -15.07 -1.28
N ILE A 55 -1.54 -14.64 -2.51
CA ILE A 55 -1.50 -15.55 -3.68
C ILE A 55 -0.44 -16.64 -3.48
N ALA A 56 0.76 -16.29 -3.01
CA ALA A 56 1.83 -17.26 -2.79
C ALA A 56 1.52 -18.30 -1.70
N SER A 57 0.62 -17.99 -0.77
CA SER A 57 0.25 -18.87 0.35
C SER A 57 -0.68 -20.01 -0.04
N CYS A 58 -1.34 -19.96 -1.20
CA CYS A 58 -2.37 -20.92 -1.60
C CYS A 58 -2.12 -21.42 -3.02
N ASP A 59 -2.13 -22.75 -3.20
CA ASP A 59 -1.94 -23.39 -4.50
C ASP A 59 -3.24 -23.52 -5.32
N GLY A 60 -4.38 -23.15 -4.71
CA GLY A 60 -5.71 -23.18 -5.31
C GLY A 60 -6.34 -24.57 -5.43
N LYS A 61 -5.81 -25.60 -4.75
CA LYS A 61 -6.26 -26.99 -4.90
C LYS A 61 -6.87 -27.61 -3.65
N VAL A 62 -6.79 -26.92 -2.52
CA VAL A 62 -7.37 -27.37 -1.24
C VAL A 62 -8.85 -26.98 -1.11
N ALA A 63 -9.58 -27.66 -0.22
CA ALA A 63 -10.93 -27.28 0.13
C ALA A 63 -10.95 -25.90 0.82
N LEU A 64 -12.06 -25.15 0.70
CA LEU A 64 -12.16 -23.80 1.27
C LEU A 64 -11.92 -23.74 2.78
N GLN A 65 -12.33 -24.78 3.52
CA GLN A 65 -12.11 -24.91 4.97
C GLN A 65 -10.62 -25.02 5.36
N GLU A 66 -9.75 -25.34 4.40
CA GLU A 66 -8.30 -25.48 4.55
C GLU A 66 -7.55 -24.39 3.76
N CYS A 67 -8.24 -23.35 3.27
CA CYS A 67 -7.66 -22.32 2.42
C CYS A 67 -6.78 -21.35 3.23
N PRO A 68 -5.45 -21.31 3.00
CA PRO A 68 -4.55 -20.47 3.80
C PRO A 68 -4.81 -18.97 3.64
N ILE A 69 -5.35 -18.54 2.49
CA ILE A 69 -5.76 -17.15 2.26
C ILE A 69 -6.87 -16.75 3.23
N LEU A 70 -7.89 -17.61 3.39
CA LEU A 70 -9.01 -17.32 4.29
C LEU A 70 -8.58 -17.35 5.76
N GLU A 71 -7.72 -18.30 6.14
CA GLU A 71 -7.09 -18.33 7.46
C GLU A 71 -6.39 -17.00 7.76
N THR A 72 -5.51 -16.55 6.86
CA THR A 72 -4.78 -15.27 7.02
C THR A 72 -5.72 -14.06 7.14
N LEU A 73 -6.75 -13.99 6.29
CA LEU A 73 -7.69 -12.86 6.30
C LEU A 73 -8.57 -12.83 7.55
N TYR A 74 -8.98 -13.99 8.06
CA TYR A 74 -9.77 -14.08 9.29
C TYR A 74 -8.92 -13.85 10.56
N ASP A 75 -7.63 -14.19 10.53
CA ASP A 75 -6.70 -13.89 11.61
C ASP A 75 -6.35 -12.38 11.69
N ASP A 76 -6.19 -11.71 10.54
CA ASP A 76 -5.95 -10.26 10.46
C ASP A 76 -7.13 -9.43 11.01
N ASP A 77 -8.37 -9.93 10.88
CA ASP A 77 -9.57 -9.29 11.42
C ASP A 77 -9.64 -9.36 12.96
N MET A 78 -8.92 -10.32 13.57
CA MET A 78 -8.86 -10.50 15.03
C MET A 78 -7.77 -9.65 15.71
N GLU A 79 -6.75 -9.17 14.98
CA GLU A 79 -5.67 -8.34 15.55
C GLU A 79 -6.02 -6.84 15.72
N LYS A 80 -7.08 -6.34 15.09
CA LYS A 80 -7.50 -4.93 15.25
C LYS A 80 -8.13 -4.59 16.61
N GLN A 81 -8.16 -5.53 17.56
CA GLN A 81 -8.62 -5.28 18.93
C GLN A 81 -7.58 -5.45 20.05
N ASN A 82 -6.29 -5.69 19.78
CA ASN A 82 -5.29 -5.69 20.85
C ASN A 82 -3.90 -5.25 20.38
N ILE A 83 -3.54 -4.01 20.72
CA ILE A 83 -2.15 -3.57 20.77
C ILE A 83 -1.43 -4.48 21.80
N LYS A 84 -0.52 -5.33 21.29
CA LYS A 84 0.46 -6.23 21.95
C LYS A 84 0.11 -7.73 21.95
N SER A 85 0.65 -8.47 20.99
CA SER A 85 1.38 -9.71 21.28
C SER A 85 2.13 -10.21 20.04
N GLY A 86 3.46 -10.30 20.12
CA GLY A 86 4.29 -10.66 18.98
C GLY A 86 4.20 -12.13 18.58
N LEU A 87 4.48 -12.40 17.30
CA LEU A 87 4.72 -13.75 16.81
C LEU A 87 6.21 -13.99 16.60
N LYS A 88 6.80 -14.62 17.62
CA LYS A 88 7.97 -15.48 17.42
C LYS A 88 7.50 -16.71 16.65
N THR A 89 8.08 -16.95 15.48
CA THR A 89 8.14 -18.33 14.96
C THR A 89 9.58 -18.69 14.68
N LYS A 90 10.24 -19.21 15.72
CA LYS A 90 11.38 -20.09 15.57
C LYS A 90 10.86 -21.36 14.90
N LEU A 91 11.17 -21.59 13.63
CA LEU A 91 11.16 -22.95 13.10
C LEU A 91 12.57 -23.51 13.20
N ALA A 92 12.87 -24.11 14.35
CA ALA A 92 14.05 -24.91 14.56
C ALA A 92 13.83 -26.28 13.89
N ILE A 93 14.32 -26.47 12.67
CA ILE A 93 14.48 -27.81 12.12
C ILE A 93 15.78 -28.38 12.70
N LYS A 94 15.62 -29.14 13.78
CA LYS A 94 16.67 -29.95 14.38
C LYS A 94 16.71 -31.29 13.64
N ILE A 95 17.55 -31.41 12.62
CA ILE A 95 17.95 -32.73 12.12
C ILE A 95 19.31 -33.04 12.70
N ARG A 96 19.26 -33.83 13.78
CA ARG A 96 20.39 -34.58 14.34
C ARG A 96 20.42 -35.91 13.59
N THR A 97 21.48 -36.18 12.86
CA THR A 97 21.87 -37.55 12.53
C THR A 97 23.35 -37.70 12.83
N GLU A 98 23.61 -38.36 13.96
CA GLU A 98 24.88 -39.01 14.28
C GLU A 98 25.01 -40.24 13.37
N LYS A 99 26.07 -40.28 12.55
CA LYS A 99 27.03 -41.39 12.50
C LYS A 99 28.31 -40.95 11.81
#